data_AF-A0A9C9S935-F1
#
_entry.id   AF-A0A9C9S935-F1
#
_cell.length_a   1.000
_cell.length_b   1.000
_cell.length_c   1.000
_cell.angle_alpha   90.00
_cell.angle_beta   90.00
_cell.angle_gamma   90.00
#
_symmetry.space_group_name_H-M   'P 1'
#
loop_
_entity.id
_entity.type
_entity.pdbx_description
1 polymer ?
#
loop_
_entity_poly.entity_id
_entity_poly.type
_entity_poly.pdbx_seq_one_letter_code
_entity_poly.pdbx_strand_id
1 'polypeptide(L)'
;MTTATARIPVLVTEAEKARIVERAREAGVSTAEYMRRAARSFSSAGSGEEALEAVMEQVAESAGRAERAIGETLDFVSASNRRIAELESSREVE
;
A
#
# COMPACT_ATOMS: atom_id res chain seq x y z
N MET A 1 -8.96 42.24 -8.27
CA MET A 1 -9.82 41.09 -7.93
C MET A 1 -9.59 40.78 -6.46
N THR A 2 -10.55 41.11 -5.60
CA THR A 2 -10.47 40.86 -4.16
C THR A 2 -10.61 39.36 -3.93
N THR A 3 -9.53 38.68 -3.56
CA THR A 3 -9.55 37.27 -3.17
C THR A 3 -10.49 37.14 -1.96
N ALA A 4 -11.68 36.57 -2.16
CA ALA A 4 -12.66 36.39 -1.10
C ALA A 4 -12.09 35.39 -0.07
N THR A 5 -11.50 35.91 1.00
CA THR A 5 -11.02 35.11 2.13
C THR A 5 -12.13 35.06 3.19
N ALA A 6 -12.59 33.86 3.52
CA ALA A 6 -13.53 33.62 4.62
C ALA A 6 -12.77 33.20 5.89
N ARG A 7 -13.32 33.54 7.06
CA ARG A 7 -12.76 33.13 8.36
C ARG A 7 -13.59 31.98 8.94
N ILE A 8 -12.90 30.99 9.53
CA ILE A 8 -13.51 29.89 10.27
C ILE A 8 -13.07 30.03 11.73
N PRO A 9 -13.91 30.54 12.65
CA PRO A 9 -13.60 30.53 14.06
C PRO A 9 -13.75 29.11 14.61
N VAL A 10 -12.73 28.61 15.30
CA VAL A 10 -12.73 27.28 15.94
C VAL A 10 -12.51 27.48 17.44
N LEU A 11 -13.42 26.97 18.25
CA LEU A 11 -13.27 26.96 19.70
C LEU A 11 -12.42 25.76 20.11
N VAL A 12 -11.41 26.02 20.92
CA VAL A 12 -10.50 25.02 21.48
C VAL A 12 -10.23 25.37 22.95
N THR A 13 -9.93 24.36 23.75
CA THR A 13 -9.39 24.55 25.09
C THR A 13 -7.97 25.12 25.04
N GLU A 14 -7.50 25.69 26.15
CA GLU A 14 -6.11 26.18 26.25
C GLU A 14 -5.09 25.07 26.02
N ALA A 15 -5.36 23.87 26.53
CA ALA A 15 -4.49 22.71 26.36
C ALA A 15 -4.44 22.23 24.90
N GLU A 16 -5.54 22.29 24.16
CA GLU A 16 -5.55 22.00 22.72
C GLU A 16 -4.80 23.07 21.94
N LYS A 17 -5.01 24.35 22.26
CA LYS A 17 -4.28 25.45 21.64
C LYS A 17 -2.77 25.28 21.80
N ALA A 18 -2.31 24.97 23.00
CA ALA A 18 -0.88 24.73 23.26
C ALA A 18 -0.33 23.58 22.42
N ARG A 19 -1.06 22.45 22.35
CA ARG A 19 -0.67 21.28 21.54
C ARG A 19 -0.61 21.60 20.04
N ILE A 20 -1.57 22.38 19.53
CA ILE A 20 -1.59 22.79 18.12
C ILE A 20 -0.41 23.72 17.80
N VAL A 21 -0.08 24.65 18.69
CA VAL A 21 1.06 25.55 18.52
C VAL A 21 2.37 24.78 18.51
N GLU A 22 2.54 23.82 19.41
CA GLU A 22 3.77 23.02 19.47
C GLU A 22 3.94 22.18 18.20
N ARG A 23 2.89 21.49 17.75
CA ARG A 23 2.94 20.72 16.49
C ARG A 23 3.24 21.57 15.27
N ALA A 24 2.71 22.80 15.21
CA ALA A 24 3.03 23.73 14.14
C ALA A 24 4.52 24.13 14.17
N ARG A 25 5.07 24.36 15.37
CA ARG A 25 6.48 24.67 15.59
C ARG A 25 7.39 23.50 15.17
N GLU A 26 7.07 22.28 15.60
CA GLU A 26 7.78 21.05 15.20
C GLU A 26 7.77 20.85 13.68
N ALA A 27 6.63 21.16 13.03
CA ALA A 27 6.48 21.10 11.57
C ALA A 27 7.12 22.29 10.82
N GLY A 28 7.71 23.27 11.52
CA GLY A 28 8.37 24.43 10.92
C GLY A 28 7.42 25.39 10.18
N VAL A 29 6.13 25.41 10.53
CA VAL A 29 5.10 26.23 9.86
C VAL A 29 4.31 27.07 10.86
N SER A 30 3.62 28.11 10.37
CA SER A 30 2.71 28.88 11.22
C SER A 30 1.51 28.03 11.68
N THR A 31 0.94 28.37 12.83
CA THR A 31 -0.26 27.70 13.37
C THR A 31 -1.43 27.75 12.38
N ALA A 32 -1.61 28.86 11.66
CA ALA A 32 -2.69 29.01 10.68
C ALA A 32 -2.47 28.10 9.46
N GLU A 33 -1.23 27.96 8.99
CA GLU A 33 -0.90 27.08 7.87
C GLU A 33 -0.98 25.61 8.28
N TYR A 34 -0.53 25.28 9.51
CA TYR A 34 -0.71 23.96 10.09
C TYR A 34 -2.20 23.56 10.11
N MET A 35 -3.06 24.42 10.63
CA MET A 35 -4.52 24.16 10.67
C MET A 35 -5.14 24.10 9.27
N ARG A 36 -4.69 24.95 8.33
CA ARG A 36 -5.14 24.89 6.93
C ARG A 36 -4.79 23.55 6.28
N ARG A 37 -3.57 23.04 6.50
CA ARG A 37 -3.14 21.74 5.99
C ARG A 37 -3.90 20.61 6.65
N ALA A 38 -4.02 20.62 7.98
CA ALA A 38 -4.76 19.62 8.74
C ALA A 38 -6.21 19.52 8.28
N ALA A 39 -6.89 20.66 8.07
CA ALA A 39 -8.26 20.68 7.56
C ALA A 39 -8.37 20.16 6.11
N ARG A 40 -7.35 20.36 5.28
CA ARG A 40 -7.30 19.81 3.90
C ARG A 40 -7.00 18.32 3.85
N SER A 41 -6.15 17.83 4.76
CA SER A 41 -5.77 16.42 4.85
C SER A 41 -6.79 15.59 5.63
N PHE A 42 -7.72 16.23 6.34
CA PHE A 42 -8.79 15.55 7.04
C PHE A 42 -9.73 14.89 6.01
N SER A 43 -9.50 13.60 5.75
CA SER A 43 -10.41 12.76 4.99
C SER A 43 -11.53 12.30 5.93
N SER A 44 -12.77 12.64 5.61
CA SER A 44 -13.96 12.18 6.36
C SER A 44 -14.33 10.73 6.06
N ALA A 45 -13.56 10.04 5.23
CA ALA A 45 -13.80 8.66 4.84
C ALA A 45 -12.53 7.84 5.04
N GLY A 46 -12.68 6.61 5.55
CA GLY A 46 -11.66 5.56 5.69
C GLY A 46 -11.03 5.10 4.37
N SER A 47 -11.09 5.92 3.32
CA SER A 47 -10.79 5.61 1.92
C SER A 47 -9.31 5.40 1.60
N GLY A 48 -8.38 5.79 2.48
CA GLY A 48 -6.96 5.55 2.25
C GLY A 48 -6.53 4.14 2.64
N GLU A 49 -7.07 3.65 3.76
CA GLU A 49 -6.72 2.36 4.35
C GLU A 49 -7.44 1.23 3.60
N GLU A 50 -8.72 1.41 3.28
CA GLU A 50 -9.50 0.45 2.47
C GLU A 50 -8.94 0.28 1.05
N ALA A 51 -8.49 1.36 0.41
CA ALA A 51 -7.88 1.28 -0.92
C ALA A 51 -6.50 0.59 -0.89
N LEU A 52 -5.72 0.82 0.16
CA LEU A 52 -4.44 0.14 0.35
C LEU A 52 -4.64 -1.36 0.64
N GLU A 53 -5.61 -1.70 1.49
CA GLU A 53 -6.00 -3.08 1.81
C GLU A 53 -6.37 -3.85 0.53
N ALA A 54 -7.20 -3.27 -0.34
CA ALA A 54 -7.60 -3.89 -1.60
C ALA A 54 -6.41 -4.15 -2.54
N VAL A 55 -5.43 -3.24 -2.58
CA VAL A 55 -4.21 -3.44 -3.37
C VAL A 55 -3.36 -4.57 -2.78
N MET A 56 -3.25 -4.65 -1.45
CA MET A 56 -2.50 -5.71 -0.79
C MET A 56 -3.13 -7.08 -1.01
N GLU A 57 -4.45 -7.18 -0.97
CA GLU A 57 -5.20 -8.41 -1.26
C GLU A 57 -4.95 -8.87 -2.70
N GLN A 58 -5.03 -7.95 -3.67
CA GLN A 58 -4.77 -8.27 -5.08
C GLN A 58 -3.33 -8.73 -5.33
N VAL A 59 -2.35 -8.15 -4.62
CA VAL A 59 -0.95 -8.58 -4.69
C VAL A 59 -0.79 -9.99 -4.12
N ALA A 60 -1.40 -10.28 -2.97
CA ALA A 60 -1.34 -11.60 -2.35
C ALA A 60 -1.97 -12.68 -3.24
N GLU A 61 -3.13 -12.41 -3.84
CA GLU A 61 -3.78 -13.35 -4.76
C GLU A 61 -2.90 -13.60 -6.00
N SER A 62 -2.32 -12.55 -6.56
CA SER A 62 -1.45 -12.65 -7.74
C SER A 62 -0.17 -13.42 -7.45
N ALA A 63 0.45 -13.22 -6.28
CA ALA A 63 1.60 -13.98 -5.84
C ALA A 63 1.25 -15.48 -5.67
N GLY A 64 0.12 -15.79 -5.03
CA GLY A 64 -0.33 -17.17 -4.87
C GLY A 64 -0.69 -17.87 -6.19
N ARG A 65 -1.14 -17.12 -7.21
CA ARG A 65 -1.29 -17.65 -8.58
C ARG A 65 0.05 -17.95 -9.23
N ALA A 66 1.01 -17.04 -9.12
CA ALA A 66 2.34 -17.21 -9.68
C ALA A 66 3.08 -18.40 -9.06
N GLU A 67 3.00 -18.55 -7.73
CA GLU A 67 3.61 -19.67 -7.01
C GLU A 67 3.08 -21.03 -7.49
N ARG A 68 1.75 -21.15 -7.63
CA ARG A 68 1.13 -22.38 -8.16
C ARG A 68 1.58 -22.68 -9.60
N ALA A 69 1.58 -21.68 -10.47
CA ALA A 69 2.01 -21.87 -11.86
C ALA A 69 3.48 -22.31 -11.97
N ILE A 70 4.35 -21.76 -11.10
CA ILE A 70 5.75 -22.19 -11.01
C ILE A 70 5.83 -23.64 -10.54
N GLY A 71 5.10 -24.02 -9.49
CA GLY A 71 5.05 -25.39 -8.99
C GLY A 71 4.62 -26.40 -10.06
N GLU A 72 3.51 -26.13 -10.74
CA GLU A 72 2.99 -26.97 -11.84
C GLU A 72 4.02 -27.13 -12.97
N THR A 73 4.75 -26.06 -13.30
CA THR A 73 5.80 -26.09 -14.32
C THR A 73 6.97 -26.98 -13.90
N LEU A 74 7.40 -26.87 -12.64
CA LEU A 74 8.49 -27.70 -12.11
C LEU A 74 8.11 -29.18 -12.08
N ASP A 75 6.88 -29.50 -11.68
CA ASP A 75 6.37 -30.87 -11.69
C ASP A 75 6.32 -31.44 -13.10
N PHE A 76 5.86 -30.66 -14.08
CA PHE A 76 5.86 -31.06 -15.48
C PHE A 76 7.27 -31.34 -16.01
N VAL A 77 8.23 -30.45 -15.75
CA VAL A 77 9.63 -30.63 -16.18
C VAL A 77 10.24 -31.86 -15.51
N SER A 78 10.00 -32.07 -14.22
CA SER A 78 10.46 -33.25 -13.48
C SER A 78 9.93 -34.56 -14.10
N ALA A 79 8.61 -34.61 -14.38
CA ALA A 79 8.00 -35.75 -15.05
C ALA A 79 8.50 -35.96 -16.48
N SER A 80 8.82 -34.88 -17.20
CA SER A 80 9.44 -34.96 -18.52
C SER A 80 10.86 -35.53 -18.45
N ASN A 81 11.69 -35.03 -17.54
CA ASN A 81 13.06 -35.50 -17.37
C ASN A 81 13.12 -36.99 -17.01
N ARG A 82 12.18 -37.47 -16.17
CA ARG A 82 12.07 -38.89 -15.85
C ARG A 82 11.79 -39.75 -17.09
N ARG A 83 10.83 -39.35 -17.93
CA ARG A 83 10.50 -40.05 -19.18
C ARG A 83 11.67 -40.08 -20.17
N ILE A 84 12.40 -38.97 -20.28
CA ILE A 84 13.58 -38.88 -21.15
C ILE A 84 14.66 -39.87 -20.67
N ALA A 85 14.96 -39.91 -19.37
CA ALA A 85 15.94 -40.83 -18.81
C ALA A 85 15.57 -42.31 -19.04
N GLU A 86 14.28 -42.66 -18.89
CA GLU A 86 13.78 -44.01 -19.20
C GLU A 86 14.00 -44.38 -20.68
N LEU A 87 13.71 -43.45 -21.60
CA LEU A 87 13.93 -43.66 -23.05
C LEU A 87 15.41 -43.76 -23.40
N GLU A 88 16.27 -42.93 -22.81
CA GLU A 88 17.72 -42.95 -23.05
C GLU A 88 18.35 -44.25 -22.52
N SER A 89 18.01 -44.67 -21.31
CA SER A 89 18.51 -45.93 -20.73
C SER A 89 18.07 -47.17 -21.53
N SER A 90 16.89 -47.14 -22.15
CA SER A 90 16.40 -48.22 -23.01
C SER A 90 17.15 -48.28 -24.34
N ARG A 91 17.80 -47.18 -24.75
CA ARG A 91 18.51 -47.04 -26.04
C ARG A 91 20.00 -47.37 -25.95
N GLU A 92 20.57 -47.42 -24.74
CA GLU A 92 21.97 -47.82 -24.49
C GLU A 92 22.16 -49.34 -24.29
N VAL A 93 21.07 -50.11 -24.20
CA VAL A 93 21.09 -51.58 -23.97
C VAL A 93 20.94 -52.38 -25.28
N GLU A 94 20.86 -51.71 -26.43
CA GLU A 94 20.83 -52.30 -27.79
C GLU A 94 22.18 -52.09 -28.52
#